data_AF-A0A1V9Z278-F1
#
_entry.id   AF-A0A1V9Z278-F1
#
_cell.length_a   1.000
_cell.length_b   1.000
_cell.length_c   1.000
_cell.angle_alpha   90.00
_cell.angle_beta   90.00
_cell.angle_gamma   90.00
#
_symmetry.space_group_name_H-M   'P 1'
#
loop_
_entity.id
_entity.type
_entity.pdbx_description
1 polymer ?
#
loop_
_entity_poly.entity_id
_entity_poly.type
_entity_poly.pdbx_seq_one_letter_code
_entity_poly.pdbx_strand_id
1 'polypeptide(L)'
;MVFAAAWHETLGTARSSTLTALLSPHHSEMSVSFSSPVPSRADRLAKVARALKKRTNQIEWESRVDFFGGWFRKGPQQGSLRRLRAHAEAALHQRGLAVLQAADDATWETALARDLLYQVLKRQVAWLHAVSDHVKKHFSFTEGFRRRSADDAQRIAGVKAAFADDMQLASTISGLHVLLRANAAPSRHADEPSAVDLAFEMFLVASHFYKSDVGQRVEKTALAALKDVCGHLIPRSAFDALHHDVCSHLAHEHAVPAAHPTLLAVVRRMLCCRLAASYYAPVAAKLMLEQTLYDRSVDKVLRLSLAEIGLIDVGVPHDDIVLTRSIAAIEGLAVLMPDGMLQGYMHTIGVLHDEVGSAMGVASSLCLSADIVLPILVAILAHAHTPLLHLQLHAMEAIGLKDTSIGGESAYYVALLQAAAAAVVAHARNEPAE
;
A
#
# COMPACT_ATOMS: atom_id res chain seq x y z
N MET A 1 9.67 41.10 -29.64
CA MET A 1 11.12 41.28 -29.35
C MET A 1 11.57 40.04 -28.59
N VAL A 2 11.78 38.87 -29.20
CA VAL A 2 12.82 38.49 -30.18
C VAL A 2 14.19 39.03 -29.81
N PHE A 3 14.98 38.21 -29.12
CA PHE A 3 16.43 38.24 -29.23
C PHE A 3 16.90 36.89 -29.78
N ALA A 4 17.29 36.95 -31.05
CA ALA A 4 18.02 35.93 -31.78
C ALA A 4 19.42 36.49 -32.03
N ALA A 5 20.45 35.67 -31.79
CA ALA A 5 21.77 35.75 -32.43
C ALA A 5 22.50 34.44 -32.03
N ALA A 6 22.49 33.38 -32.84
CA ALA A 6 23.23 33.21 -34.10
C ALA A 6 24.75 33.22 -33.88
N TRP A 7 25.34 32.02 -33.77
CA TRP A 7 26.74 31.73 -34.11
C TRP A 7 26.76 30.44 -34.96
N HIS A 8 26.72 30.61 -36.27
CA HIS A 8 27.29 29.72 -37.30
C HIS A 8 28.82 29.96 -37.35
N GLU A 9 29.72 29.11 -37.81
CA GLU A 9 29.76 27.73 -38.30
C GLU A 9 31.24 27.43 -38.66
N THR A 10 31.50 26.17 -39.04
CA THR A 10 32.65 25.64 -39.81
C THR A 10 33.82 25.06 -39.01
N LEU A 11 34.40 23.91 -39.37
CA LEU A 11 34.14 22.83 -40.33
C LEU A 11 35.13 21.70 -39.95
N GLY A 12 34.76 20.42 -40.10
CA GLY A 12 35.67 19.31 -39.84
C GLY A 12 35.06 17.93 -40.07
N THR A 13 34.91 17.61 -41.36
CA THR A 13 34.32 16.41 -41.98
C THR A 13 35.06 15.08 -41.74
N ALA A 14 34.30 14.00 -41.49
CA ALA A 14 34.42 12.65 -42.11
C ALA A 14 33.30 11.75 -41.53
N ARG A 15 32.23 11.41 -42.30
CA ARG A 15 32.02 10.12 -43.04
C ARG A 15 32.02 8.88 -42.11
N SER A 16 31.08 7.93 -42.15
CA SER A 16 30.02 7.58 -43.11
C SER A 16 29.24 6.36 -42.57
N SER A 17 27.98 6.22 -43.04
CA SER A 17 27.21 4.97 -43.32
C SER A 17 26.88 4.03 -42.15
N THR A 18 25.63 3.70 -41.84
CA THR A 18 24.57 3.21 -42.72
C THR A 18 23.18 3.41 -42.09
N LEU A 19 22.42 4.37 -42.59
CA LEU A 19 20.96 4.39 -42.51
C LEU A 19 20.49 4.78 -43.91
N THR A 20 19.39 4.18 -44.37
CA THR A 20 18.68 4.41 -45.65
C THR A 20 19.00 3.45 -46.80
N ALA A 21 18.62 2.19 -46.62
CA ALA A 21 18.23 1.21 -47.65
C ALA A 21 17.59 0.06 -46.84
N LEU A 22 16.31 -0.28 -46.89
CA LEU A 22 15.32 -0.21 -47.95
C LEU A 22 13.93 -0.07 -47.30
N LEU A 23 13.21 0.96 -47.72
CA LEU A 23 11.75 0.99 -47.66
C LEU A 23 11.20 0.12 -48.80
N SER A 24 10.06 -0.51 -48.53
CA SER A 24 9.09 -1.14 -49.45
C SER A 24 9.17 -2.67 -49.67
N PRO A 25 8.02 -3.34 -49.97
CA PRO A 25 7.32 -4.16 -48.98
C PRO A 25 7.18 -5.62 -49.43
N HIS A 26 7.35 -6.56 -48.50
CA HIS A 26 6.94 -7.94 -48.71
C HIS A 26 5.79 -8.29 -47.78
N HIS A 27 4.64 -8.56 -48.40
CA HIS A 27 3.54 -9.31 -47.82
C HIS A 27 4.07 -10.58 -47.15
N SER A 28 3.80 -10.72 -45.86
CA SER A 28 3.80 -12.01 -45.17
C SER A 28 2.55 -12.02 -44.31
N GLU A 29 1.49 -12.53 -44.92
CA GLU A 29 0.32 -13.03 -44.22
C GLU A 29 0.78 -14.13 -43.26
N MET A 30 0.89 -13.77 -41.98
CA MET A 30 0.69 -14.67 -40.84
C MET A 30 0.60 -13.81 -39.57
N SER A 31 -0.40 -12.93 -39.52
CA SER A 31 -0.88 -12.40 -38.26
C SER A 31 -1.70 -13.49 -37.56
N VAL A 32 -1.01 -14.45 -36.95
CA VAL A 32 -1.64 -15.27 -35.91
C VAL A 32 -1.79 -14.35 -34.71
N SER A 33 -2.99 -13.79 -34.55
CA SER A 33 -3.39 -13.15 -33.31
C SER A 33 -3.37 -14.22 -32.22
N PHE A 34 -2.23 -14.38 -31.54
CA PHE A 34 -2.21 -15.03 -30.23
C PHE A 34 -2.85 -14.06 -29.24
N SER A 35 -4.18 -13.95 -29.28
CA SER A 35 -4.91 -13.64 -28.06
C SER A 35 -4.56 -14.77 -27.10
N SER A 36 -3.70 -14.48 -26.12
CA SER A 36 -3.48 -15.44 -25.04
C SER A 36 -4.86 -15.79 -24.48
N PRO A 37 -5.26 -17.07 -24.45
CA PRO A 37 -6.57 -17.42 -23.93
C PRO A 37 -6.68 -16.87 -22.51
N VAL A 38 -7.80 -16.22 -22.22
CA VAL A 38 -8.11 -15.76 -20.86
C VAL A 38 -7.92 -16.99 -19.94
N PRO A 39 -7.05 -16.91 -18.92
CA PRO A 39 -6.71 -18.07 -18.13
C PRO A 39 -7.97 -18.62 -17.45
N SER A 40 -8.26 -19.90 -17.63
CA SER A 40 -9.42 -20.51 -17.00
C SER A 40 -9.28 -20.50 -15.46
N ARG A 41 -10.40 -20.56 -14.73
CA ARG A 41 -10.38 -20.73 -13.26
C ARG A 41 -9.53 -21.94 -12.84
N ALA A 42 -9.63 -23.04 -13.59
CA ALA A 42 -8.85 -24.25 -13.36
C ALA A 42 -7.33 -24.01 -13.49
N ASP A 43 -6.90 -23.29 -14.53
CA ASP A 43 -5.49 -22.91 -14.71
C ASP A 43 -5.01 -22.01 -13.58
N ARG A 44 -5.85 -21.05 -13.18
CA ARG A 44 -5.55 -20.14 -12.07
C ARG A 44 -5.42 -20.92 -10.76
N LEU A 45 -6.33 -21.83 -10.47
CA LEU A 45 -6.32 -22.68 -9.28
C LEU A 45 -5.05 -23.54 -9.25
N ALA A 46 -4.70 -24.20 -10.37
CA ALA A 46 -3.47 -24.98 -10.48
C ALA A 46 -2.21 -24.13 -10.25
N LYS A 47 -2.17 -22.91 -10.80
CA LYS A 47 -1.06 -21.96 -10.60
C LYS A 47 -0.91 -21.56 -9.13
N VAL A 48 -2.01 -21.19 -8.47
CA VAL A 48 -1.98 -20.80 -7.04
C VAL A 48 -1.62 -22.00 -6.15
N ALA A 49 -2.14 -23.19 -6.44
CA ALA A 49 -1.81 -24.42 -5.69
C ALA A 49 -0.31 -24.78 -5.79
N ARG A 50 0.27 -24.69 -6.99
CA ARG A 50 1.72 -24.89 -7.18
C ARG A 50 2.53 -23.84 -6.44
N ALA A 51 2.11 -22.57 -6.48
CA ALA A 51 2.78 -21.49 -5.78
C ALA A 51 2.74 -21.66 -4.25
N LEU A 52 1.58 -22.04 -3.70
CA LEU A 52 1.44 -22.39 -2.29
C LEU A 52 2.36 -23.54 -1.90
N LYS A 53 2.31 -24.66 -2.62
CA LYS A 53 3.17 -25.83 -2.34
C LYS A 53 4.64 -25.47 -2.35
N LYS A 54 5.08 -24.66 -3.34
CA LYS A 54 6.46 -24.17 -3.43
C LYS A 54 6.84 -23.35 -2.19
N ARG A 55 5.99 -22.43 -1.75
CA ARG A 55 6.27 -21.56 -0.59
C ARG A 55 6.23 -22.31 0.74
N THR A 56 5.27 -23.21 0.94
CA THR A 56 5.23 -24.06 2.14
C THR A 56 6.47 -24.95 2.24
N ASN A 57 6.88 -25.61 1.15
CA ASN A 57 8.11 -26.41 1.14
C ASN A 57 9.35 -25.55 1.44
N GLN A 58 9.42 -24.32 0.93
CA GLN A 58 10.52 -23.41 1.25
C GLN A 58 10.55 -23.05 2.73
N ILE A 59 9.40 -22.70 3.32
CA ILE A 59 9.27 -22.36 4.74
C ILE A 59 9.68 -23.55 5.61
N GLU A 60 9.20 -24.76 5.28
CA GLU A 60 9.57 -25.98 6.00
C GLU A 60 11.07 -26.25 5.92
N TRP A 61 11.66 -26.14 4.73
CA TRP A 61 13.09 -26.32 4.55
C TRP A 61 13.89 -25.30 5.36
N GLU A 62 13.52 -24.01 5.33
CA GLU A 62 14.16 -22.96 6.12
C GLU A 62 14.04 -23.24 7.63
N SER A 63 12.88 -23.72 8.10
CA SER A 63 12.69 -24.08 9.51
C SER A 63 13.55 -25.27 9.96
N ARG A 64 13.77 -26.25 9.08
CA ARG A 64 14.62 -27.42 9.36
C ARG A 64 16.09 -27.04 9.35
N VAL A 65 16.53 -26.19 8.42
CA VAL A 65 17.92 -25.74 8.35
C VAL A 65 18.26 -24.81 9.54
N ASP A 66 17.32 -24.01 10.01
CA ASP A 66 17.48 -23.21 11.23
C ASP A 66 17.73 -24.08 12.47
N PHE A 67 17.22 -25.32 12.49
CA PHE A 67 17.43 -26.29 13.56
C PHE A 67 18.82 -26.95 13.53
N PHE A 68 19.48 -27.04 12.36
CA PHE A 68 20.77 -27.75 12.21
C PHE A 68 22.03 -26.87 12.31
N GLY A 69 21.90 -25.58 12.66
CA GLY A 69 23.04 -24.73 13.04
C GLY A 69 23.45 -23.68 12.01
N GLY A 70 23.69 -22.46 12.51
CA GLY A 70 23.93 -21.23 11.77
C GLY A 70 25.24 -21.11 10.99
N TRP A 71 25.87 -22.21 10.56
CA TRP A 71 27.19 -22.20 9.92
C TRP A 71 27.17 -21.77 8.43
N PHE A 72 25.99 -21.79 7.77
CA PHE A 72 25.87 -21.52 6.32
C PHE A 72 25.10 -20.24 5.96
N ARG A 73 24.84 -19.32 6.89
CA ARG A 73 24.02 -18.14 6.60
C ARG A 73 24.78 -17.03 5.88
N LYS A 74 24.24 -16.58 4.73
CA LYS A 74 24.27 -15.16 4.34
C LYS A 74 23.56 -14.35 5.45
N GLY A 75 24.06 -13.16 5.77
CA GLY A 75 23.87 -12.49 7.07
C GLY A 75 22.45 -12.50 7.67
N PRO A 76 22.32 -12.62 9.01
CA PRO A 76 21.05 -12.74 9.73
C PRO A 76 20.08 -11.56 9.55
N GLN A 77 20.56 -10.41 9.06
CA GLN A 77 19.78 -9.19 8.82
C GLN A 77 18.73 -9.31 7.70
N GLN A 78 18.95 -10.18 6.71
CA GLN A 78 17.97 -10.46 5.63
C GLN A 78 16.98 -11.57 5.98
N GLY A 79 17.15 -12.24 7.13
CA GLY A 79 16.34 -13.40 7.52
C GLY A 79 14.88 -13.04 7.82
N SER A 80 14.65 -11.99 8.61
CA SER A 80 13.30 -11.65 9.09
C SER A 80 12.36 -11.19 7.97
N LEU A 81 12.76 -10.19 7.18
CA LEU A 81 11.96 -9.71 6.05
C LEU A 81 11.69 -10.81 5.01
N ARG A 82 12.69 -11.68 4.75
CA ARG A 82 12.52 -12.84 3.86
C ARG A 82 11.48 -13.83 4.41
N ARG A 83 11.54 -14.16 5.71
CA ARG A 83 10.57 -15.06 6.36
C ARG A 83 9.17 -14.46 6.33
N LEU A 84 9.02 -13.20 6.75
CA LEU A 84 7.74 -12.48 6.72
C LEU A 84 7.13 -12.50 5.30
N ARG A 85 7.93 -12.18 4.28
CA ARG A 85 7.50 -12.24 2.89
C ARG A 85 7.06 -13.64 2.47
N ALA A 86 7.85 -14.68 2.78
CA ALA A 86 7.50 -16.05 2.42
C ALA A 86 6.17 -16.48 3.06
N HIS A 87 5.95 -16.12 4.33
CA HIS A 87 4.69 -16.40 5.03
C HIS A 87 3.51 -15.59 4.48
N ALA A 88 3.71 -14.31 4.14
CA ALA A 88 2.66 -13.49 3.52
C ALA A 88 2.27 -14.01 2.14
N GLU A 89 3.24 -14.46 1.34
CA GLU A 89 2.96 -15.10 0.04
C GLU A 89 2.20 -16.42 0.20
N ALA A 90 2.57 -17.25 1.18
CA ALA A 90 1.84 -18.48 1.49
C ALA A 90 0.38 -18.19 1.92
N ALA A 91 0.18 -17.22 2.81
CA ALA A 91 -1.15 -16.78 3.25
C ALA A 91 -2.00 -16.25 2.09
N LEU A 92 -1.42 -15.43 1.22
CA LEU A 92 -2.07 -14.93 0.00
C LEU A 92 -2.52 -16.08 -0.91
N HIS A 93 -1.66 -17.06 -1.14
CA HIS A 93 -2.00 -18.21 -1.99
C HIS A 93 -3.06 -19.11 -1.34
N GLN A 94 -2.99 -19.32 -0.02
CA GLN A 94 -3.99 -20.08 0.72
C GLN A 94 -5.37 -19.39 0.64
N ARG A 95 -5.45 -18.08 0.88
CA ARG A 95 -6.70 -17.34 0.74
C ARG A 95 -7.20 -17.34 -0.70
N GLY A 96 -6.29 -17.11 -1.66
CA GLY A 96 -6.61 -17.15 -3.08
C GLY A 96 -7.21 -18.49 -3.53
N LEU A 97 -6.70 -19.62 -3.03
CA LEU A 97 -7.30 -20.93 -3.29
C LEU A 97 -8.71 -21.04 -2.71
N ALA A 98 -8.90 -20.63 -1.46
CA ALA A 98 -10.22 -20.69 -0.83
C ALA A 98 -11.27 -19.89 -1.61
N VAL A 99 -10.91 -18.68 -2.08
CA VAL A 99 -11.79 -17.85 -2.91
C VAL A 99 -12.06 -18.49 -4.27
N LEU A 100 -11.02 -18.99 -4.95
CA LEU A 100 -11.16 -19.64 -6.26
C LEU A 100 -11.98 -20.93 -6.20
N GLN A 101 -11.89 -21.68 -5.10
CA GLN A 101 -12.68 -22.90 -4.88
C GLN A 101 -14.15 -22.61 -4.62
N ALA A 102 -14.46 -21.47 -4.00
CA ALA A 102 -15.82 -21.05 -3.70
C ALA A 102 -16.51 -20.31 -4.86
N ALA A 103 -15.74 -19.78 -5.83
CA ALA A 103 -16.26 -19.00 -6.95
C ALA A 103 -16.52 -19.86 -8.20
N ASP A 104 -17.45 -19.43 -9.04
CA ASP A 104 -17.78 -20.08 -10.31
C ASP A 104 -16.82 -19.67 -11.45
N ASP A 105 -16.82 -20.43 -12.55
CA ASP A 105 -15.98 -20.15 -13.72
C ASP A 105 -16.25 -18.77 -14.35
N ALA A 106 -17.46 -18.23 -14.21
CA ALA A 106 -17.84 -16.93 -14.74
C ALA A 106 -17.46 -15.75 -13.81
N THR A 107 -17.25 -15.98 -12.52
CA THR A 107 -17.20 -14.92 -11.50
C THR A 107 -15.93 -14.89 -10.67
N TRP A 108 -14.99 -15.81 -10.91
CA TRP A 108 -13.79 -15.96 -10.07
C TRP A 108 -12.90 -14.71 -10.02
N GLU A 109 -12.82 -13.93 -11.11
CA GLU A 109 -12.06 -12.66 -11.13
C GLU A 109 -12.68 -11.64 -10.18
N THR A 110 -13.99 -11.46 -10.28
CA THR A 110 -14.78 -10.58 -9.41
C THR A 110 -14.73 -11.06 -7.96
N ALA A 111 -14.77 -12.37 -7.72
CA ALA A 111 -14.65 -12.95 -6.38
C ALA A 111 -13.30 -12.61 -5.75
N LEU A 112 -12.19 -12.73 -6.50
CA LEU A 112 -10.89 -12.29 -6.04
C LEU A 112 -10.81 -10.77 -5.85
N ALA A 113 -11.41 -9.99 -6.75
CA ALA A 113 -11.44 -8.52 -6.65
C ALA A 113 -12.16 -8.02 -5.39
N ARG A 114 -13.22 -8.72 -4.97
CA ARG A 114 -14.06 -8.36 -3.82
C ARG A 114 -13.65 -9.02 -2.51
N ASP A 115 -12.81 -10.05 -2.52
CA ASP A 115 -12.36 -10.69 -1.30
C ASP A 115 -11.40 -9.79 -0.50
N LEU A 116 -11.89 -9.27 0.63
CA LEU A 116 -11.18 -8.28 1.45
C LEU A 116 -9.79 -8.77 1.88
N LEU A 117 -9.73 -9.99 2.44
CA LEU A 117 -8.47 -10.54 2.95
C LEU A 117 -7.48 -10.83 1.83
N TYR A 118 -7.94 -11.33 0.68
CA TYR A 118 -7.10 -11.51 -0.49
C TYR A 118 -6.52 -10.18 -0.99
N GLN A 119 -7.33 -9.12 -1.08
CA GLN A 119 -6.84 -7.80 -1.51
C GLN A 119 -5.84 -7.20 -0.53
N VAL A 120 -6.10 -7.29 0.78
CA VAL A 120 -5.15 -6.86 1.81
C VAL A 120 -3.84 -7.64 1.71
N LEU A 121 -3.90 -8.97 1.65
CA LEU A 121 -2.71 -9.83 1.52
C LEU A 121 -1.94 -9.55 0.24
N LYS A 122 -2.63 -9.28 -0.87
CA LYS A 122 -2.01 -8.95 -2.16
C LYS A 122 -1.19 -7.66 -2.05
N ARG A 123 -1.74 -6.61 -1.42
CA ARG A 123 -1.03 -5.34 -1.20
C ARG A 123 0.08 -5.48 -0.17
N GLN A 124 -0.15 -6.23 0.90
CA GLN A 124 0.85 -6.57 1.92
C GLN A 124 2.07 -7.27 1.30
N VAL A 125 1.85 -8.27 0.45
CA VAL A 125 2.93 -8.97 -0.28
C VAL A 125 3.67 -8.00 -1.20
N ALA A 126 2.96 -7.15 -1.95
CA ALA A 126 3.60 -6.16 -2.83
C ALA A 126 4.49 -5.18 -2.05
N TRP A 127 4.03 -4.70 -0.90
CA TRP A 127 4.80 -3.81 -0.03
C TRP A 127 6.07 -4.52 0.51
N LEU A 128 5.93 -5.75 1.02
CA LEU A 128 7.06 -6.54 1.53
C LEU A 128 8.07 -6.88 0.42
N HIS A 129 7.61 -7.10 -0.80
CA HIS A 129 8.47 -7.23 -1.97
C HIS A 129 9.28 -5.96 -2.23
N ALA A 130 8.61 -4.81 -2.32
CA ALA A 130 9.27 -3.53 -2.58
C ALA A 130 10.34 -3.21 -1.53
N VAL A 131 10.03 -3.42 -0.24
CA VAL A 131 11.01 -3.26 0.84
C VAL A 131 12.15 -4.26 0.73
N SER A 132 11.85 -5.55 0.54
CA SER A 132 12.87 -6.59 0.43
C SER A 132 13.82 -6.35 -0.75
N ASP A 133 13.29 -5.92 -1.89
CA ASP A 133 14.07 -5.65 -3.09
C ASP A 133 14.92 -4.39 -2.92
N HIS A 134 14.38 -3.35 -2.26
CA HIS A 134 15.13 -2.15 -1.89
C HIS A 134 16.28 -2.47 -0.92
N VAL A 135 16.01 -3.16 0.17
CA VAL A 135 17.04 -3.59 1.14
C VAL A 135 18.09 -4.44 0.43
N LYS A 136 17.70 -5.41 -0.41
CA LYS A 136 18.66 -6.22 -1.16
C LYS A 136 19.52 -5.37 -2.09
N LYS A 137 18.91 -4.41 -2.81
CA LYS A 137 19.61 -3.52 -3.73
C LYS A 137 20.60 -2.61 -3.01
N HIS A 138 20.27 -2.05 -1.86
CA HIS A 138 21.12 -1.05 -1.20
C HIS A 138 22.07 -1.63 -0.15
N PHE A 139 21.68 -2.73 0.52
CA PHE A 139 22.52 -3.37 1.55
C PHE A 139 23.67 -4.20 0.95
N SER A 140 23.50 -4.71 -0.28
CA SER A 140 24.56 -5.44 -1.00
C SER A 140 25.70 -4.54 -1.46
N PHE A 141 25.45 -3.25 -1.72
CA PHE A 141 26.52 -2.28 -2.00
C PHE A 141 27.35 -1.96 -0.76
N THR A 142 26.74 -1.91 0.43
CA THR A 142 27.47 -1.74 1.70
C THR A 142 28.26 -3.00 2.11
N GLU A 143 27.78 -4.21 1.86
CA GLU A 143 28.59 -5.44 2.06
C GLU A 143 29.70 -5.62 1.01
N GLY A 144 29.52 -5.10 -0.21
CA GLY A 144 30.55 -5.09 -1.26
C GLY A 144 31.82 -4.32 -0.88
N PHE A 145 31.71 -3.35 0.04
CA PHE A 145 32.86 -2.67 0.63
C PHE A 145 33.53 -3.47 1.77
N ARG A 146 32.80 -4.35 2.46
CA ARG A 146 33.31 -5.22 3.56
C ARG A 146 34.13 -6.43 3.09
N ARG A 147 34.20 -6.72 1.79
CA ARG A 147 34.96 -7.85 1.22
C ARG A 147 36.24 -7.42 0.49
N ARG A 148 36.95 -6.42 0.99
CA ARG A 148 38.38 -6.32 0.68
C ARG A 148 39.08 -7.43 1.48
N SER A 149 39.82 -8.30 0.78
CA SER A 149 40.46 -9.47 1.40
C SER A 149 41.40 -9.01 2.51
N ALA A 150 41.66 -9.86 3.51
CA ALA A 150 42.72 -9.63 4.50
C ALA A 150 44.10 -9.39 3.82
N ASP A 151 44.26 -9.88 2.59
CA ASP A 151 45.45 -9.65 1.75
C ASP A 151 45.56 -8.20 1.24
N ASP A 152 44.44 -7.49 1.05
CA ASP A 152 44.44 -6.08 0.65
C ASP A 152 44.77 -5.16 1.83
N ALA A 153 44.40 -5.57 3.05
CA ALA A 153 44.69 -4.84 4.29
C ALA A 153 46.17 -4.89 4.69
N GLN A 154 46.93 -5.92 4.27
CA GLN A 154 48.37 -5.99 4.49
C GLN A 154 49.19 -5.04 3.60
N ARG A 155 48.63 -4.58 2.47
CA ARG A 155 49.33 -3.66 1.55
C ARG A 155 49.25 -2.19 1.97
N ILE A 156 48.35 -1.84 2.88
CA ILE A 156 48.12 -0.45 3.27
C ILE A 156 48.62 -0.26 4.71
N ALA A 157 49.68 0.53 4.87
CA ALA A 157 50.22 0.89 6.17
C ALA A 157 49.20 1.74 6.94
N GLY A 158 48.31 1.09 7.70
CA GLY A 158 47.25 1.79 8.42
C GLY A 158 46.11 0.89 8.88
N VAL A 159 46.42 -0.25 9.49
CA VAL A 159 45.40 -1.21 9.98
C VAL A 159 44.39 -0.56 10.92
N LYS A 160 44.74 0.50 11.66
CA LYS A 160 43.76 1.22 12.51
C LYS A 160 42.81 2.15 11.74
N ALA A 161 43.20 2.68 10.58
CA ALA A 161 42.36 3.59 9.80
C ALA A 161 41.29 2.83 9.00
N ALA A 162 41.63 1.66 8.44
CA ALA A 162 40.68 0.84 7.67
C ALA A 162 39.51 0.30 8.53
N PHE A 163 39.77 -0.09 9.78
CA PHE A 163 38.71 -0.51 10.71
C PHE A 163 37.89 0.68 11.24
N ALA A 164 38.47 1.88 11.31
CA ALA A 164 37.74 3.10 11.67
C ALA A 164 36.82 3.57 10.53
N ASP A 165 37.26 3.43 9.28
CA ASP A 165 36.44 3.71 8.08
C ASP A 165 35.27 2.73 7.96
N ASP A 166 35.42 1.45 8.33
CA ASP A 166 34.30 0.49 8.34
C ASP A 166 33.23 0.82 9.40
N MET A 167 33.64 1.43 10.52
CA MET A 167 32.75 1.98 11.54
C MET A 167 32.11 3.31 11.08
N GLN A 168 32.83 4.14 10.34
CA GLN A 168 32.30 5.37 9.74
C GLN A 168 31.39 5.09 8.54
N LEU A 169 31.58 4.02 7.77
CA LEU A 169 30.66 3.65 6.69
C LEU A 169 29.36 3.02 7.21
N ALA A 170 29.41 2.32 8.35
CA ALA A 170 28.20 1.97 9.10
C ALA A 170 27.45 3.23 9.59
N SER A 171 28.16 4.35 9.80
CA SER A 171 27.56 5.66 10.11
C SER A 171 26.94 6.39 8.91
N THR A 172 27.21 5.96 7.68
CA THR A 172 26.49 6.43 6.47
C THR A 172 25.11 5.81 6.30
N ILE A 173 24.72 4.85 7.15
CA ILE A 173 23.31 4.52 7.34
C ILE A 173 22.77 5.63 8.24
N SER A 174 22.12 6.62 7.63
CA SER A 174 21.49 7.76 8.28
C SER A 174 20.85 7.34 9.60
N GLY A 175 21.47 7.72 10.73
CA GLY A 175 20.96 7.37 12.06
C GLY A 175 19.51 7.82 12.21
N LEU A 176 18.76 7.20 13.13
CA LEU A 176 17.32 7.47 13.28
C LEU A 176 17.02 8.98 13.37
N HIS A 177 17.85 9.75 14.08
CA HIS A 177 17.73 11.19 14.17
C HIS A 177 17.81 11.93 12.82
N VAL A 178 18.60 11.44 11.85
CA VAL A 178 18.70 11.99 10.49
C VAL A 178 17.43 11.66 9.71
N LEU A 179 16.94 10.43 9.82
CA LEU A 179 15.69 10.00 9.18
C LEU A 179 14.51 10.82 9.68
N LEU A 180 14.44 11.06 10.99
CA LEU A 180 13.36 11.82 11.62
C LEU A 180 13.41 13.34 11.30
N ARG A 181 14.60 13.88 10.98
CA ARG A 181 14.79 15.27 10.54
C ARG A 181 14.59 15.49 9.05
N ALA A 182 14.72 14.45 8.24
CA ALA A 182 14.36 14.53 6.83
C ALA A 182 12.84 14.77 6.77
N ASN A 183 12.44 16.02 6.50
CA ASN A 183 11.05 16.48 6.40
C ASN A 183 10.24 15.83 5.26
N ALA A 184 10.62 14.64 4.80
CA ALA A 184 9.79 13.85 3.92
C ALA A 184 8.60 13.35 4.74
N ALA A 185 7.45 13.99 4.58
CA ALA A 185 6.21 13.37 5.00
C ALA A 185 6.10 12.01 4.28
N PRO A 186 5.77 10.90 4.97
CA PRO A 186 5.52 9.64 4.30
C PRO A 186 4.47 9.86 3.20
N SER A 187 4.67 9.29 2.01
CA SER A 187 3.71 9.39 0.90
C SER A 187 2.32 8.97 1.41
N ARG A 188 1.38 9.91 1.39
CA ARG A 188 0.19 9.86 2.24
C ARG A 188 -1.01 9.15 1.62
N HIS A 189 -0.95 8.73 0.36
CA HIS A 189 -2.16 8.25 -0.34
C HIS A 189 -2.03 6.86 -0.99
N ALA A 190 -0.87 6.20 -0.88
CA ALA A 190 -0.58 4.97 -1.61
C ALA A 190 -0.31 3.76 -0.69
N ASP A 191 -0.64 2.57 -1.20
CA ASP A 191 -0.26 1.28 -0.63
C ASP A 191 1.22 0.93 -0.86
N GLU A 192 1.96 1.75 -1.60
CA GLU A 192 3.38 1.58 -1.86
C GLU A 192 4.24 2.19 -0.74
N PRO A 193 5.39 1.60 -0.40
CA PRO A 193 6.30 2.19 0.57
C PRO A 193 6.86 3.51 0.06
N SER A 194 6.78 4.55 0.88
CA SER A 194 7.41 5.84 0.61
C SER A 194 8.93 5.78 0.80
N ALA A 195 9.64 6.82 0.35
CA ALA A 195 11.08 6.93 0.60
C ALA A 195 11.44 6.85 2.10
N VAL A 196 10.58 7.38 2.98
CA VAL A 196 10.78 7.31 4.43
C VAL A 196 10.53 5.90 4.96
N ASP A 197 9.49 5.21 4.46
CA ASP A 197 9.23 3.81 4.85
C ASP A 197 10.42 2.91 4.46
N LEU A 198 10.94 3.09 3.24
CA LEU A 198 12.10 2.35 2.74
C LEU A 198 13.36 2.64 3.56
N ALA A 199 13.64 3.92 3.85
CA ALA A 199 14.77 4.33 4.67
C ALA A 199 14.65 3.78 6.10
N PHE A 200 13.45 3.76 6.67
CA PHE A 200 13.19 3.23 8.00
C PHE A 200 13.43 1.73 8.06
N GLU A 201 12.95 0.97 7.07
CA GLU A 201 13.22 -0.47 6.99
C GLU A 201 14.71 -0.78 6.79
N MET A 202 15.43 0.00 5.99
CA MET A 202 16.90 -0.14 5.90
C MET A 202 17.56 0.10 7.26
N PHE A 203 17.11 1.12 7.99
CA PHE A 203 17.60 1.43 9.32
C PHE A 203 17.35 0.28 10.31
N LEU A 204 16.15 -0.32 10.33
CA LEU A 204 15.84 -1.48 11.19
C LEU A 204 16.75 -2.69 10.88
N VAL A 205 17.02 -2.92 9.59
CA VAL A 205 17.93 -3.99 9.16
C VAL A 205 19.35 -3.70 9.63
N ALA A 206 19.86 -2.48 9.38
CA ALA A 206 21.20 -2.05 9.74
C ALA A 206 21.48 -2.03 11.24
N SER A 207 20.53 -1.53 12.04
CA SER A 207 20.59 -1.49 13.51
C SER A 207 20.48 -2.86 14.17
N HIS A 208 20.23 -3.93 13.40
CA HIS A 208 19.92 -5.24 13.94
C HIS A 208 18.69 -5.27 14.85
N PHE A 209 17.72 -4.37 14.65
CA PHE A 209 16.47 -4.31 15.43
C PHE A 209 15.82 -5.70 15.60
N TYR A 210 15.80 -6.52 14.56
CA TYR A 210 15.23 -7.89 14.58
C TYR A 210 15.95 -8.89 15.49
N LYS A 211 17.13 -8.54 16.04
CA LYS A 211 17.81 -9.33 17.08
C LYS A 211 17.39 -8.91 18.48
N SER A 212 16.84 -7.72 18.67
CA SER A 212 16.30 -7.28 19.96
C SER A 212 15.08 -8.11 20.36
N ASP A 213 14.78 -8.14 21.66
CA ASP A 213 13.58 -8.81 22.16
C ASP A 213 12.30 -8.24 21.54
N VAL A 214 12.24 -6.91 21.36
CA VAL A 214 11.08 -6.23 20.76
C VAL A 214 10.94 -6.62 19.29
N GLY A 215 12.03 -6.62 18.53
CA GLY A 215 12.03 -7.03 17.12
C GLY A 215 11.66 -8.49 16.92
N GLN A 216 12.16 -9.39 17.78
CA GLN A 216 11.78 -10.80 17.77
C GLN A 216 10.30 -11.01 18.12
N ARG A 217 9.74 -10.24 19.07
CA ARG A 217 8.31 -10.25 19.38
C ARG A 217 7.47 -9.82 18.18
N VAL A 218 7.82 -8.71 17.52
CA VAL A 218 7.12 -8.23 16.32
C VAL A 218 7.14 -9.30 15.22
N GLU A 219 8.31 -9.88 14.94
CA GLU A 219 8.42 -10.95 13.94
C GLU A 219 7.57 -12.17 14.33
N LYS A 220 7.68 -12.66 15.56
CA LYS A 220 6.92 -13.82 16.03
C LYS A 220 5.41 -13.60 15.91
N THR A 221 4.93 -12.44 16.32
CA THR A 221 3.50 -12.07 16.22
C THR A 221 3.05 -12.04 14.76
N ALA A 222 3.80 -11.38 13.88
CA ALA A 222 3.45 -11.31 12.47
C ALA A 222 3.48 -12.69 11.78
N LEU A 223 4.47 -13.53 12.10
CA LEU A 223 4.54 -14.90 11.58
C LEU A 223 3.40 -15.79 12.08
N ALA A 224 3.00 -15.64 13.35
CA ALA A 224 1.85 -16.36 13.90
C ALA A 224 0.55 -15.95 13.19
N ALA A 225 0.34 -14.64 13.02
CA ALA A 225 -0.78 -14.09 12.27
C ALA A 225 -0.85 -14.57 10.82
N LEU A 226 0.29 -14.62 10.11
CA LEU A 226 0.31 -15.05 8.71
C LEU A 226 0.16 -16.56 8.53
N LYS A 227 0.53 -17.38 9.54
CA LYS A 227 0.31 -18.83 9.52
C LYS A 227 -1.17 -19.19 9.65
N ASP A 228 -1.92 -18.38 10.39
CA ASP A 228 -3.34 -18.59 10.63
C ASP A 228 -4.09 -17.25 10.65
N VAL A 229 -4.32 -16.69 9.45
CA VAL A 229 -4.95 -15.37 9.31
C VAL A 229 -6.32 -15.30 9.97
N CYS A 230 -7.09 -16.39 9.91
CA CYS A 230 -8.46 -16.41 10.42
C CYS A 230 -8.56 -16.80 11.90
N GLY A 231 -7.65 -17.64 12.41
CA GLY A 231 -7.69 -18.11 13.80
C GLY A 231 -6.75 -17.35 14.74
N HIS A 232 -5.70 -16.70 14.23
CA HIS A 232 -4.78 -15.89 15.02
C HIS A 232 -5.14 -14.40 14.98
N LEU A 233 -6.12 -14.04 15.81
CA LEU A 233 -6.59 -12.67 15.91
C LEU A 233 -5.63 -11.82 16.74
N ILE A 234 -5.35 -10.60 16.27
CA ILE A 234 -4.56 -9.62 17.00
C ILE A 234 -5.52 -8.57 17.58
N PRO A 235 -5.78 -8.59 18.91
CA PRO A 235 -6.56 -7.55 19.54
C PRO A 235 -5.92 -6.18 19.34
N ARG A 236 -6.74 -5.15 19.29
CA ARG A 236 -6.27 -3.77 19.12
C ARG A 236 -5.26 -3.36 20.20
N SER A 237 -5.51 -3.72 21.46
CA SER A 237 -4.61 -3.44 22.58
C SER A 237 -3.21 -4.05 22.38
N ALA A 238 -3.11 -5.22 21.73
CA ALA A 238 -1.83 -5.84 21.42
C ALA A 238 -1.08 -5.09 20.31
N PHE A 239 -1.80 -4.56 19.32
CA PHE A 239 -1.22 -3.68 18.30
C PHE A 239 -0.66 -2.39 18.92
N ASP A 240 -1.47 -1.72 19.75
CA ASP A 240 -1.06 -0.46 20.40
C ASP A 240 0.10 -0.67 21.37
N ALA A 241 0.13 -1.80 22.09
CA ALA A 241 1.26 -2.19 22.95
C ALA A 241 2.54 -2.42 22.13
N LEU A 242 2.46 -3.14 21.00
CA LEU A 242 3.61 -3.32 20.11
C LEU A 242 4.10 -1.99 19.52
N HIS A 243 3.18 -1.11 19.14
CA HIS A 243 3.50 0.22 18.63
C HIS A 243 4.27 1.04 19.68
N HIS A 244 3.78 1.05 20.91
CA HIS A 244 4.46 1.70 22.04
C HIS A 244 5.83 1.10 22.33
N ASP A 245 5.92 -0.23 22.43
CA ASP A 245 7.17 -0.95 22.72
C ASP A 245 8.25 -0.65 21.68
N VAL A 246 7.90 -0.68 20.39
CA VAL A 246 8.85 -0.40 19.30
C VAL A 246 9.29 1.07 19.36
N CYS A 247 8.36 2.01 19.53
CA CYS A 247 8.70 3.43 19.61
C CYS A 247 9.60 3.72 20.82
N SER A 248 9.28 3.17 22.00
CA SER A 248 10.07 3.32 23.23
C SER A 248 11.48 2.75 23.09
N HIS A 249 11.59 1.54 22.53
CA HIS A 249 12.87 0.88 22.31
C HIS A 249 13.78 1.68 21.37
N LEU A 250 13.27 2.07 20.20
CA LEU A 250 14.04 2.86 19.23
C LEU A 250 14.37 4.26 19.75
N ALA A 251 13.45 4.87 20.50
CA ALA A 251 13.68 6.16 21.14
C ALA A 251 14.83 6.11 22.15
N HIS A 252 14.82 5.09 23.01
CA HIS A 252 15.86 4.89 24.01
C HIS A 252 17.22 4.57 23.38
N GLU A 253 17.26 3.62 22.44
CA GLU A 253 18.52 3.17 21.82
C GLU A 253 19.19 4.27 20.99
N HIS A 254 18.41 5.16 20.38
CA HIS A 254 18.94 6.18 19.46
C HIS A 254 18.82 7.62 19.98
N ALA A 255 18.47 7.79 21.27
CA ALA A 255 18.34 9.09 21.93
C ALA A 255 17.44 10.08 21.17
N VAL A 256 16.27 9.61 20.71
CA VAL A 256 15.24 10.45 20.08
C VAL A 256 13.95 10.46 20.91
N PRO A 257 13.09 11.48 20.82
CA PRO A 257 11.84 11.48 21.58
C PRO A 257 10.90 10.33 21.15
N ALA A 258 10.39 9.56 22.11
CA ALA A 258 9.42 8.49 21.83
C ALA A 258 8.11 9.02 21.23
N ALA A 259 7.74 10.26 21.57
CA ALA A 259 6.58 10.95 21.03
C ALA A 259 6.87 11.68 19.70
N HIS A 260 8.00 11.42 19.04
CA HIS A 260 8.31 12.06 17.76
C HIS A 260 7.29 11.65 16.69
N PRO A 261 6.58 12.59 16.03
CA PRO A 261 5.46 12.27 15.16
C PRO A 261 5.85 11.37 13.99
N THR A 262 7.00 11.64 13.35
CA THR A 262 7.52 10.78 12.27
C THR A 262 7.82 9.37 12.75
N LEU A 263 8.35 9.18 13.98
CA LEU A 263 8.65 7.86 14.53
C LEU A 263 7.35 7.08 14.76
N LEU A 264 6.37 7.71 15.39
CA LEU A 264 5.05 7.12 15.61
C LEU A 264 4.43 6.68 14.29
N ALA A 265 4.45 7.54 13.26
CA ALA A 265 3.89 7.26 11.94
C ALA A 265 4.60 6.09 11.23
N VAL A 266 5.93 6.09 11.14
CA VAL A 266 6.66 5.03 10.41
C VAL A 266 6.58 3.68 11.13
N VAL A 267 6.58 3.66 12.47
CA VAL A 267 6.39 2.42 13.25
C VAL A 267 4.97 1.90 13.06
N ARG A 268 3.95 2.77 13.07
CA ARG A 268 2.55 2.39 12.82
C ARG A 268 2.41 1.76 11.44
N ARG A 269 2.94 2.40 10.39
CA ARG A 269 2.91 1.89 9.02
C ARG A 269 3.63 0.55 8.88
N MET A 270 4.79 0.41 9.50
CA MET A 270 5.53 -0.85 9.56
C MET A 270 4.69 -1.98 10.20
N LEU A 271 4.03 -1.71 11.32
CA LEU A 271 3.17 -2.69 11.99
C LEU A 271 1.89 -2.98 11.19
N CYS A 272 1.23 -1.96 10.65
CA CYS A 272 0.06 -2.11 9.78
C CYS A 272 0.41 -3.00 8.59
N CYS A 273 1.52 -2.75 7.89
CA CYS A 273 1.93 -3.62 6.79
C CYS A 273 2.17 -5.07 7.24
N ARG A 274 2.73 -5.31 8.43
CA ARG A 274 3.04 -6.69 8.87
C ARG A 274 1.83 -7.44 9.41
N LEU A 275 0.83 -6.73 9.92
CA LEU A 275 -0.30 -7.29 10.67
C LEU A 275 -1.67 -7.04 10.02
N ALA A 276 -1.73 -6.39 8.85
CA ALA A 276 -2.99 -5.96 8.21
C ALA A 276 -4.03 -7.09 8.11
N ALA A 277 -3.67 -8.24 7.53
CA ALA A 277 -4.62 -9.33 7.33
C ALA A 277 -5.24 -9.83 8.64
N SER A 278 -4.43 -10.00 9.70
CA SER A 278 -4.92 -10.42 11.02
C SER A 278 -5.75 -9.35 11.73
N TYR A 279 -5.55 -8.07 11.40
CA TYR A 279 -6.35 -6.99 11.95
C TYR A 279 -7.78 -7.01 11.39
N TYR A 280 -7.93 -7.25 10.08
CA TYR A 280 -9.24 -7.28 9.43
C TYR A 280 -9.96 -8.62 9.55
N ALA A 281 -9.24 -9.73 9.77
CA ALA A 281 -9.83 -11.07 9.84
C ALA A 281 -11.05 -11.22 10.78
N PRO A 282 -11.08 -10.68 12.02
CA PRO A 282 -12.24 -10.79 12.90
C PRO A 282 -13.52 -10.19 12.34
N VAL A 283 -13.40 -9.15 11.52
CA VAL A 283 -14.54 -8.37 10.99
C VAL A 283 -14.81 -8.63 9.51
N ALA A 284 -13.92 -9.34 8.81
CA ALA A 284 -13.97 -9.52 7.37
C ALA A 284 -15.32 -10.06 6.88
N ALA A 285 -15.89 -11.07 7.54
CA ALA A 285 -17.18 -11.64 7.15
C ALA A 285 -18.33 -10.62 7.25
N LYS A 286 -18.35 -9.81 8.32
CA LYS A 286 -19.33 -8.74 8.50
C LYS A 286 -19.19 -7.68 7.41
N LEU A 287 -17.97 -7.19 7.19
CA LEU A 287 -17.69 -6.15 6.20
C LEU A 287 -18.00 -6.62 4.77
N MET A 288 -17.75 -7.90 4.45
CA MET A 288 -18.14 -8.49 3.15
C MET A 288 -19.65 -8.53 2.95
N LEU A 289 -20.43 -8.82 4.01
CA LEU A 289 -21.89 -8.79 3.95
C LEU A 289 -22.38 -7.36 3.70
N GLU A 290 -21.85 -6.38 4.43
CA GLU A 290 -22.18 -4.96 4.24
C GLU A 290 -21.83 -4.49 2.83
N GLN A 291 -20.64 -4.81 2.34
CA GLN A 291 -20.22 -4.52 0.97
C GLN A 291 -21.14 -5.17 -0.07
N THR A 292 -21.57 -6.42 0.16
CA THR A 292 -22.49 -7.11 -0.76
C THR A 292 -23.86 -6.43 -0.80
N LEU A 293 -24.36 -5.94 0.34
CA LEU A 293 -25.61 -5.18 0.40
C LEU A 293 -25.47 -3.83 -0.31
N TYR A 294 -24.36 -3.15 -0.11
CA TYR A 294 -24.01 -1.92 -0.81
C TYR A 294 -23.95 -2.12 -2.33
N ASP A 295 -23.17 -3.09 -2.82
CA ASP A 295 -23.01 -3.37 -4.25
C ASP A 295 -24.35 -3.64 -4.95
N ARG A 296 -25.28 -4.35 -4.29
CA ARG A 296 -26.64 -4.61 -4.82
C ARG A 296 -27.54 -3.37 -4.84
N SER A 297 -27.21 -2.36 -4.06
CA SER A 297 -27.98 -1.12 -3.91
C SER A 297 -27.54 -0.05 -4.90
N VAL A 298 -26.25 -0.04 -5.29
CA VAL A 298 -25.65 0.95 -6.19
C VAL A 298 -26.40 1.09 -7.51
N ASP A 299 -26.73 -0.02 -8.19
CA ASP A 299 -27.40 0.02 -9.50
C ASP A 299 -28.76 0.74 -9.49
N LYS A 300 -29.45 0.71 -8.34
CA LYS A 300 -30.73 1.42 -8.17
C LYS A 300 -30.50 2.91 -7.97
N VAL A 301 -29.57 3.27 -7.09
CA VAL A 301 -29.24 4.66 -6.79
C VAL A 301 -28.60 5.37 -7.97
N LEU A 302 -27.84 4.65 -8.81
CA LEU A 302 -27.24 5.17 -10.05
C LEU A 302 -28.26 5.78 -11.02
N ARG A 303 -29.54 5.37 -10.93
CA ARG A 303 -30.61 5.88 -11.77
C ARG A 303 -31.22 7.18 -11.25
N LEU A 304 -30.91 7.55 -10.02
CA LEU A 304 -31.41 8.78 -9.40
C LEU A 304 -30.57 9.97 -9.86
N SER A 305 -31.24 11.05 -10.23
CA SER A 305 -30.64 12.36 -10.43
C SER A 305 -30.13 12.93 -9.10
N LEU A 306 -29.19 13.89 -9.16
CA LEU A 306 -28.73 14.63 -7.98
C LEU A 306 -29.90 15.28 -7.22
N ALA A 307 -30.91 15.71 -7.96
CA ALA A 307 -32.17 16.19 -7.45
C ALA A 307 -32.89 15.17 -6.54
N GLU A 308 -33.05 13.93 -7.01
CA GLU A 308 -33.69 12.83 -6.29
C GLU A 308 -32.87 12.31 -5.10
N ILE A 309 -31.56 12.59 -5.09
CA ILE A 309 -30.64 12.29 -3.98
C ILE A 309 -30.68 13.39 -2.89
N GLY A 310 -31.43 14.47 -3.10
CA GLY A 310 -31.70 15.52 -2.09
C GLY A 310 -31.02 16.86 -2.35
N LEU A 311 -30.42 17.08 -3.52
CA LEU A 311 -29.75 18.37 -3.84
C LEU A 311 -30.74 19.50 -4.20
N ILE A 312 -32.00 19.17 -4.59
CA ILE A 312 -33.05 20.17 -4.91
C ILE A 312 -33.30 21.10 -3.72
N ASP A 313 -33.30 20.54 -2.50
CA ASP A 313 -33.66 21.29 -1.29
C ASP A 313 -32.64 22.39 -0.95
N VAL A 314 -31.47 22.37 -1.60
CA VAL A 314 -30.36 23.31 -1.35
C VAL A 314 -30.23 24.39 -2.44
N GLY A 315 -31.06 24.34 -3.49
CA GLY A 315 -31.12 25.39 -4.53
C GLY A 315 -29.89 25.48 -5.44
N VAL A 316 -29.13 24.39 -5.58
CA VAL A 316 -27.89 24.33 -6.39
C VAL A 316 -28.21 23.96 -7.85
N PRO A 317 -27.67 24.67 -8.87
CA PRO A 317 -27.74 24.24 -10.26
C PRO A 317 -27.01 22.91 -10.41
N HIS A 318 -27.76 21.82 -10.55
CA HIS A 318 -27.23 20.45 -10.51
C HIS A 318 -26.73 19.96 -11.86
N ASP A 319 -27.21 20.55 -12.96
CA ASP A 319 -26.85 20.14 -14.33
C ASP A 319 -25.38 20.42 -14.68
N ASP A 320 -24.75 21.36 -13.98
CA ASP A 320 -23.36 21.79 -14.22
C ASP A 320 -22.34 21.06 -13.32
N ILE A 321 -22.78 20.22 -12.38
CA ILE A 321 -21.89 19.52 -11.45
C ILE A 321 -21.28 18.29 -12.12
N VAL A 322 -19.98 18.34 -12.37
CA VAL A 322 -19.20 17.22 -12.92
C VAL A 322 -18.27 16.65 -11.84
N LEU A 323 -18.52 15.40 -11.43
CA LEU A 323 -17.85 14.74 -10.29
C LEU A 323 -16.69 13.82 -10.69
N THR A 324 -16.16 13.96 -11.90
CA THR A 324 -15.21 13.00 -12.48
C THR A 324 -13.93 12.84 -11.65
N ARG A 325 -13.36 13.94 -11.11
CA ARG A 325 -12.12 13.84 -10.33
C ARG A 325 -12.40 13.31 -8.93
N SER A 326 -13.55 13.67 -8.34
CA SER A 326 -13.95 13.12 -7.03
C SER A 326 -14.20 11.61 -7.09
N ILE A 327 -14.85 11.12 -8.16
CA ILE A 327 -15.02 9.68 -8.43
C ILE A 327 -13.67 9.00 -8.61
N ALA A 328 -12.78 9.55 -9.45
CA ALA A 328 -11.45 8.96 -9.64
C ALA A 328 -10.63 8.93 -8.33
N ALA A 329 -10.76 9.96 -7.48
CA ALA A 329 -10.08 10.04 -6.20
C ALA A 329 -10.59 8.99 -5.20
N ILE A 330 -11.92 8.77 -5.13
CA ILE A 330 -12.49 7.78 -4.21
C ILE A 330 -12.20 6.33 -4.67
N GLU A 331 -12.19 6.07 -5.97
CA GLU A 331 -11.80 4.77 -6.54
C GLU A 331 -10.31 4.46 -6.29
N GLY A 332 -9.49 5.52 -6.23
CA GLY A 332 -8.06 5.45 -5.97
C GLY A 332 -7.67 5.25 -4.50
N LEU A 333 -8.63 5.10 -3.58
CA LEU A 333 -8.35 4.93 -2.16
C LEU A 333 -7.46 3.70 -1.89
N ALA A 334 -6.49 3.88 -0.99
CA ALA A 334 -5.61 2.83 -0.50
C ALA A 334 -6.40 1.66 0.13
N VAL A 335 -5.78 0.47 0.22
CA VAL A 335 -6.41 -0.75 0.73
C VAL A 335 -5.64 -1.37 1.90
N LEU A 336 -4.34 -1.10 2.00
CA LEU A 336 -3.48 -1.64 3.04
C LEU A 336 -3.35 -0.71 4.24
N MET A 337 -3.10 0.58 3.99
CA MET A 337 -2.69 1.53 5.02
C MET A 337 -3.86 2.41 5.47
N PRO A 338 -4.31 2.32 6.74
CA PRO A 338 -5.41 3.16 7.24
C PRO A 338 -5.14 4.65 7.15
N ASP A 339 -3.92 5.08 7.48
CA ASP A 339 -3.51 6.49 7.34
C ASP A 339 -3.57 6.93 5.87
N GLY A 340 -3.22 6.00 4.96
CA GLY A 340 -3.30 6.18 3.52
C GLY A 340 -4.72 6.36 3.01
N MET A 341 -5.64 5.54 3.51
CA MET A 341 -7.07 5.62 3.22
C MET A 341 -7.64 6.95 3.68
N LEU A 342 -7.37 7.33 4.93
CA LEU A 342 -7.92 8.55 5.52
C LEU A 342 -7.43 9.79 4.78
N GLN A 343 -6.12 9.87 4.51
CA GLN A 343 -5.55 10.98 3.77
C GLN A 343 -6.03 11.00 2.31
N GLY A 344 -6.14 9.85 1.65
CA GLY A 344 -6.74 9.74 0.31
C GLY A 344 -8.20 10.22 0.29
N TYR A 345 -8.94 9.95 1.36
CA TYR A 345 -10.31 10.42 1.50
C TYR A 345 -10.37 11.93 1.78
N MET A 346 -9.49 12.48 2.63
CA MET A 346 -9.39 13.94 2.81
C MET A 346 -9.03 14.64 1.49
N HIS A 347 -8.18 14.03 0.66
CA HIS A 347 -7.91 14.53 -0.69
C HIS A 347 -9.15 14.50 -1.58
N THR A 348 -9.93 13.41 -1.53
CA THR A 348 -11.22 13.29 -2.24
C THR A 348 -12.17 14.41 -1.84
N ILE A 349 -12.26 14.73 -0.54
CA ILE A 349 -13.06 15.83 -0.04
C ILE A 349 -12.58 17.19 -0.57
N GLY A 350 -11.26 17.43 -0.61
CA GLY A 350 -10.72 18.65 -1.22
C GLY A 350 -11.11 18.79 -2.69
N VAL A 351 -10.99 17.71 -3.47
CA VAL A 351 -11.39 17.68 -4.88
C VAL A 351 -12.90 17.90 -5.06
N LEU A 352 -13.72 17.33 -4.17
CA LEU A 352 -15.17 17.54 -4.14
C LEU A 352 -15.50 19.01 -3.92
N HIS A 353 -14.87 19.66 -2.94
CA HIS A 353 -15.08 21.09 -2.69
C HIS A 353 -14.70 21.95 -3.90
N ASP A 354 -13.62 21.59 -4.61
CA ASP A 354 -13.22 22.28 -5.83
C ASP A 354 -14.24 22.10 -6.97
N GLU A 355 -14.71 20.87 -7.22
CA GLU A 355 -15.67 20.58 -8.30
C GLU A 355 -17.04 21.22 -8.04
N VAL A 356 -17.59 21.03 -6.86
CA VAL A 356 -18.91 21.54 -6.50
C VAL A 356 -18.86 23.05 -6.26
N GLY A 357 -17.82 23.56 -5.58
CA GLY A 357 -17.65 24.99 -5.36
C GLY A 357 -17.55 25.77 -6.67
N SER A 358 -16.81 25.24 -7.65
CA SER A 358 -16.70 25.86 -8.99
C SER A 358 -18.05 25.92 -9.70
N ALA A 359 -18.85 24.85 -9.66
CA ALA A 359 -20.19 24.83 -10.26
C ALA A 359 -21.15 25.81 -9.56
N MET A 360 -20.98 26.03 -8.26
CA MET A 360 -21.78 26.98 -7.47
C MET A 360 -21.32 28.44 -7.60
N GLY A 361 -20.23 28.73 -8.32
CA GLY A 361 -19.61 30.06 -8.36
C GLY A 361 -18.99 30.48 -7.02
N VAL A 362 -18.70 29.53 -6.14
CA VAL A 362 -18.12 29.72 -4.82
C VAL A 362 -16.62 29.45 -4.89
N ALA A 363 -15.80 30.33 -4.34
CA ALA A 363 -14.36 30.12 -4.28
C ALA A 363 -14.03 28.85 -3.45
N SER A 364 -13.02 28.09 -3.87
CA SER A 364 -12.57 26.85 -3.21
C SER A 364 -12.15 27.01 -1.74
N SER A 365 -12.00 28.25 -1.26
CA SER A 365 -11.71 28.58 0.13
C SER A 365 -12.91 28.50 1.08
N LEU A 366 -14.14 28.33 0.56
CA LEU A 366 -15.36 28.22 1.37
C LEU A 366 -15.76 26.76 1.55
N CYS A 367 -15.89 26.34 2.81
CA CYS A 367 -16.35 24.99 3.15
C CYS A 367 -17.83 24.83 2.79
N LEU A 368 -18.15 23.75 2.07
CA LEU A 368 -19.52 23.38 1.75
C LEU A 368 -20.22 22.84 3.00
N SER A 369 -21.52 23.11 3.16
CA SER A 369 -22.29 22.56 4.27
C SER A 369 -22.52 21.06 4.10
N ALA A 370 -22.85 20.38 5.20
CA ALA A 370 -23.22 18.96 5.19
C ALA A 370 -24.38 18.67 4.21
N ASP A 371 -25.33 19.60 4.12
CA ASP A 371 -26.52 19.50 3.26
C ASP A 371 -26.15 19.43 1.77
N ILE A 372 -24.97 19.95 1.39
CA ILE A 372 -24.43 19.85 0.03
C ILE A 372 -23.50 18.64 -0.09
N VAL A 373 -22.58 18.47 0.87
CA VAL A 373 -21.53 17.45 0.78
C VAL A 373 -22.13 16.04 0.83
N LEU A 374 -23.13 15.78 1.66
CA LEU A 374 -23.69 14.44 1.84
C LEU A 374 -24.39 13.92 0.57
N PRO A 375 -25.35 14.64 -0.06
CA PRO A 375 -25.94 14.18 -1.32
C PRO A 375 -24.90 14.00 -2.44
N ILE A 376 -23.89 14.86 -2.52
CA ILE A 376 -22.80 14.72 -3.50
C ILE A 376 -21.98 13.46 -3.22
N LEU A 377 -21.69 13.13 -1.95
CA LEU A 377 -21.02 11.88 -1.61
C LEU A 377 -21.85 10.66 -1.98
N VAL A 378 -23.18 10.70 -1.79
CA VAL A 378 -24.08 9.62 -2.23
C VAL A 378 -23.99 9.43 -3.75
N ALA A 379 -24.01 10.53 -4.51
CA ALA A 379 -23.84 10.48 -5.96
C ALA A 379 -22.47 9.94 -6.39
N ILE A 380 -21.38 10.43 -5.78
CA ILE A 380 -20.03 9.90 -6.01
C ILE A 380 -20.00 8.39 -5.77
N LEU A 381 -20.54 7.93 -4.64
CA LEU A 381 -20.57 6.51 -4.28
C LEU A 381 -21.41 5.67 -5.25
N ALA A 382 -22.52 6.19 -5.75
CA ALA A 382 -23.34 5.51 -6.75
C ALA A 382 -22.62 5.35 -8.09
N HIS A 383 -21.77 6.31 -8.47
CA HIS A 383 -21.04 6.28 -9.74
C HIS A 383 -19.63 5.65 -9.65
N ALA A 384 -19.07 5.53 -8.44
CA ALA A 384 -17.70 5.05 -8.24
C ALA A 384 -17.61 3.52 -8.04
N HIS A 385 -16.63 2.90 -8.69
CA HIS A 385 -16.27 1.52 -8.47
C HIS A 385 -15.49 1.33 -7.16
N THR A 386 -16.21 1.08 -6.07
CA THR A 386 -15.66 1.01 -4.70
C THR A 386 -15.84 -0.38 -4.06
N PRO A 387 -15.19 -1.45 -4.59
CA PRO A 387 -15.43 -2.84 -4.16
C PRO A 387 -14.98 -3.16 -2.73
N LEU A 388 -14.29 -2.23 -2.06
CA LEU A 388 -13.70 -2.38 -0.74
C LEU A 388 -14.09 -1.23 0.22
N LEU A 389 -15.16 -0.49 -0.10
CA LEU A 389 -15.59 0.68 0.66
C LEU A 389 -15.75 0.40 2.16
N HIS A 390 -16.44 -0.68 2.52
CA HIS A 390 -16.69 -1.01 3.93
C HIS A 390 -15.41 -1.40 4.68
N LEU A 391 -14.44 -2.00 4.00
CA LEU A 391 -13.11 -2.24 4.58
C LEU A 391 -12.39 -0.91 4.85
N GLN A 392 -12.40 0.00 3.87
CA GLN A 392 -11.75 1.30 3.98
C GLN A 392 -12.38 2.16 5.07
N LEU A 393 -13.71 2.18 5.15
CA LEU A 393 -14.47 2.84 6.22
C LEU A 393 -14.08 2.31 7.59
N HIS A 394 -14.09 0.99 7.77
CA HIS A 394 -13.70 0.36 9.03
C HIS A 394 -12.27 0.71 9.43
N ALA A 395 -11.33 0.64 8.48
CA ALA A 395 -9.93 0.94 8.72
C ALA A 395 -9.70 2.41 9.13
N MET A 396 -10.36 3.35 8.44
CA MET A 396 -10.31 4.78 8.76
C MET A 396 -10.83 5.03 10.17
N GLU A 397 -11.97 4.45 10.54
CA GLU A 397 -12.57 4.65 11.87
C GLU A 397 -11.75 3.99 12.99
N ALA A 398 -11.38 2.72 12.80
CA ALA A 398 -10.83 1.89 13.86
C ALA A 398 -9.31 2.05 14.03
N ILE A 399 -8.60 2.54 13.01
CA ILE A 399 -7.16 2.86 13.09
C ILE A 399 -6.84 4.30 12.75
N GLY A 400 -7.31 4.79 11.60
CA GLY A 400 -6.90 6.08 11.04
C GLY A 400 -7.16 7.23 12.01
N LEU A 401 -8.42 7.42 12.41
CA LEU A 401 -8.87 8.49 13.32
C LEU A 401 -8.29 8.41 14.74
N LYS A 402 -7.61 7.31 15.10
CA LYS A 402 -6.97 7.16 16.42
C LYS A 402 -5.56 7.75 16.46
N ASP A 403 -5.05 8.27 15.36
CA ASP A 403 -3.84 9.09 15.38
C ASP A 403 -4.12 10.43 16.05
N THR A 404 -3.36 10.76 17.09
CA THR A 404 -3.53 12.00 17.87
C THR A 404 -3.24 13.27 17.07
N SER A 405 -2.60 13.15 15.91
CA SER A 405 -2.39 14.27 14.97
C SER A 405 -3.62 14.61 14.13
N ILE A 406 -4.67 13.79 14.19
CA ILE A 406 -5.87 13.94 13.37
C ILE A 406 -6.93 14.74 14.12
N GLY A 407 -7.39 15.81 13.48
CA GLY A 407 -8.39 16.72 14.04
C GLY A 407 -9.83 16.24 13.87
N GLY A 408 -10.76 16.97 14.48
CA GLY A 408 -12.20 16.69 14.41
C GLY A 408 -12.80 16.76 13.00
N GLU A 409 -12.17 17.52 12.09
CA GLU A 409 -12.59 17.63 10.69
C GLU A 409 -12.54 16.29 9.94
N SER A 410 -11.45 15.53 10.10
CA SER A 410 -11.34 14.21 9.47
C SER A 410 -12.38 13.23 10.01
N ALA A 411 -12.68 13.29 11.30
CA ALA A 411 -13.73 12.46 11.90
C ALA A 411 -15.12 12.83 11.37
N TYR A 412 -15.39 14.13 11.20
CA TYR A 412 -16.62 14.62 10.60
C TYR A 412 -16.83 14.09 9.18
N TYR A 413 -15.82 14.20 8.30
CA TYR A 413 -15.95 13.71 6.94
C TYR A 413 -16.05 12.18 6.88
N VAL A 414 -15.31 11.43 7.71
CA VAL A 414 -15.48 9.97 7.76
C VAL A 414 -16.90 9.59 8.15
N ALA A 415 -17.50 10.31 9.11
CA ALA A 415 -18.91 10.11 9.48
C ALA A 415 -19.87 10.42 8.31
N LEU A 416 -19.59 11.46 7.52
CA LEU A 416 -20.35 11.74 6.30
C LEU A 416 -20.22 10.63 5.25
N LEU A 417 -19.04 10.03 5.06
CA LEU A 417 -18.88 8.90 4.15
C LEU A 417 -19.68 7.67 4.61
N GLN A 418 -19.69 7.39 5.92
CA GLN A 418 -20.49 6.32 6.50
C GLN A 418 -21.98 6.57 6.30
N ALA A 419 -22.43 7.81 6.53
CA ALA A 419 -23.80 8.21 6.28
C ALA A 419 -24.17 8.09 4.80
N ALA A 420 -23.29 8.49 3.88
CA ALA A 420 -23.51 8.36 2.44
C ALA A 420 -23.62 6.89 2.01
N ALA A 421 -22.74 6.01 2.48
CA ALA A 421 -22.82 4.57 2.20
C ALA A 421 -24.11 3.96 2.74
N ALA A 422 -24.54 4.36 3.94
CA ALA A 422 -25.82 3.93 4.51
C ALA A 422 -27.03 4.47 3.72
N ALA A 423 -26.97 5.71 3.24
CA ALA A 423 -28.00 6.32 2.41
C ALA A 423 -28.16 5.59 1.08
N VAL A 424 -27.07 5.17 0.41
CA VAL A 424 -27.14 4.33 -0.80
C VAL A 424 -27.97 3.07 -0.56
N VAL A 425 -27.75 2.39 0.57
CA VAL A 425 -28.52 1.19 0.94
C VAL A 425 -29.97 1.53 1.30
N ALA A 426 -30.22 2.67 1.93
CA ALA A 426 -31.56 3.10 2.32
C ALA A 426 -32.43 3.48 1.12
N HIS A 427 -31.90 4.25 0.17
CA HIS A 427 -32.61 4.63 -1.06
C HIS A 427 -33.04 3.39 -1.86
N ALA A 428 -32.15 2.41 -1.99
CA ALA A 428 -32.44 1.15 -2.68
C ALA A 428 -33.57 0.30 -2.06
N ARG A 429 -33.95 0.57 -0.80
CA ARG A 429 -35.06 -0.09 -0.08
C ARG A 429 -36.39 0.64 -0.20
N ASN A 430 -36.36 1.94 -0.49
CA ASN A 430 -37.56 2.80 -0.49
C ASN A 430 -38.24 2.86 -1.87
N GLU A 431 -37.67 2.28 -2.92
CA GLU A 431 -38.37 2.06 -4.19
C GLU A 431 -39.42 0.93 -4.05
N PRO A 432 -40.70 1.17 -4.41
CA PRO A 432 -41.68 0.10 -4.52
C PRO A 432 -41.23 -0.90 -5.59
N ALA A 433 -41.36 -2.20 -5.31
CA ALA A 433 -41.11 -3.24 -6.31
C ALA A 433 -42.15 -3.11 -7.42
N GLU A 434 -41.70 -2.69 -8.61
CA GLU A 434 -42.51 -2.73 -9.85
C GLU A 434 -42.85 -4.15 -10.29
#